data_AF-A0A949MLP3-F1
#
_entry.id   AF-A0A949MLP3-F1
#
_cell.length_a   1.000
_cell.length_b   1.000
_cell.length_c   1.000
_cell.angle_alpha   90.00
_cell.angle_beta   90.00
_cell.angle_gamma   90.00
#
_symmetry.space_group_name_H-M   'P 1'
#
loop_
_entity.id
_entity.type
_entity.pdbx_description
1 polymer ?
#
loop_
_entity_poly.entity_id
_entity_poly.type
_entity_poly.pdbx_seq_one_letter_code
_entity_poly.pdbx_strand_id
1 'polypeptide(L)'
;MQYHNHASRRVWLFDLDDTLHHASGHIFARQYAAMHRFISARLGLSPEQAVARRRELFLAHGTTGFGLYREHGVDLHEFFEVVQDDAELEDLVEWHAA
;
A
#
# COMPACT_ATOMS: atom_id res chain seq x y z
N MET A 1 -31.82 -5.93 -18.87
CA MET A 1 -30.37 -6.18 -18.90
C MET A 1 -30.13 -7.63 -19.30
N GLN A 2 -29.53 -7.87 -20.46
CA GLN A 2 -29.16 -9.22 -20.90
C GLN A 2 -27.80 -9.57 -20.29
N TYR A 3 -27.77 -10.58 -19.41
CA TYR A 3 -26.51 -11.15 -18.93
C TYR A 3 -25.88 -11.92 -20.08
N HIS A 4 -24.78 -11.38 -20.63
CA HIS A 4 -24.00 -12.10 -21.63
C HIS A 4 -23.35 -13.31 -20.96
N ASN A 5 -23.73 -14.51 -21.42
CA ASN A 5 -23.08 -15.76 -21.07
C ASN A 5 -21.64 -15.72 -21.59
N HIS A 6 -20.71 -15.31 -20.73
CA HIS A 6 -19.29 -15.46 -20.99
C HIS A 6 -18.99 -16.95 -20.80
N ALA A 7 -18.79 -17.68 -21.89
CA ALA A 7 -18.20 -19.01 -21.82
C ALA A 7 -17.03 -18.98 -20.83
N SER A 8 -17.01 -19.92 -19.88
CA SER A 8 -16.13 -19.91 -18.70
C SER A 8 -14.65 -19.87 -19.10
N ARG A 9 -14.13 -18.66 -19.34
CA ARG A 9 -12.72 -18.44 -19.65
C ARG A 9 -11.94 -18.60 -18.35
N ARG A 10 -10.91 -19.45 -18.35
CA ARG A 10 -10.04 -19.60 -17.19
C ARG A 10 -9.34 -18.26 -16.92
N VAL A 11 -9.48 -17.76 -15.69
CA VAL A 11 -8.81 -16.55 -15.21
C VAL A 11 -7.82 -16.97 -14.12
N TRP A 12 -6.63 -16.40 -14.15
CA TRP A 12 -5.63 -16.54 -13.11
C TRP A 12 -5.42 -15.16 -12.48
N LEU A 13 -5.52 -15.10 -11.16
CA LEU A 13 -5.27 -13.90 -10.38
C LEU A 13 -3.98 -14.14 -9.59
N PHE A 14 -2.99 -13.28 -9.79
CA PHE A 14 -1.73 -13.33 -9.05
C PHE A 14 -1.66 -12.08 -8.19
N ASP A 15 -1.34 -12.28 -6.92
CA ASP A 15 -0.95 -11.20 -6.04
C ASP A 15 0.49 -10.75 -6.38
N LEU A 16 0.84 -9.52 -6.05
CA LEU A 16 2.12 -8.92 -6.43
C LEU A 16 3.15 -9.02 -5.30
N ASP A 17 2.82 -8.48 -4.13
CA ASP A 17 3.72 -8.33 -3.00
C ASP A 17 3.91 -9.65 -2.24
N ASP A 18 5.16 -10.04 -2.02
CA ASP A 18 5.54 -11.34 -1.42
C ASP A 18 4.96 -12.59 -2.14
N THR A 19 4.43 -12.41 -3.35
CA THR A 19 4.01 -13.47 -4.27
C THR A 19 4.86 -13.49 -5.53
N LEU A 20 4.92 -12.35 -6.26
CA LEU A 20 5.74 -12.23 -7.47
C LEU A 20 7.09 -11.56 -7.21
N HIS A 21 7.22 -10.77 -6.15
CA HIS A 21 8.49 -10.17 -5.73
C HIS A 21 8.58 -10.06 -4.21
N HIS A 22 9.80 -10.01 -3.67
CA HIS A 22 10.09 -10.00 -2.24
C HIS A 22 9.89 -8.60 -1.61
N ALA A 23 8.66 -8.10 -1.61
CA ALA A 23 8.33 -6.76 -1.15
C ALA A 23 8.72 -6.51 0.32
N SER A 24 8.51 -7.51 1.19
CA SER A 24 8.82 -7.41 2.62
C SER A 24 10.30 -7.26 2.95
N GLY A 25 11.18 -7.86 2.15
CA GLY A 25 12.63 -7.72 2.33
C GLY A 25 13.20 -6.40 1.82
N HIS A 26 12.45 -5.67 0.99
CA HIS A 26 12.93 -4.47 0.33
C HIS A 26 11.98 -3.28 0.56
N ILE A 27 10.94 -3.13 -0.26
CA ILE A 27 10.21 -1.86 -0.40
C ILE A 27 9.29 -1.52 0.78
N PHE A 28 8.76 -2.52 1.49
CA PHE A 28 7.80 -2.26 2.58
C PHE A 28 8.36 -1.44 3.73
N ALA A 29 9.65 -1.61 4.08
CA ALA A 29 10.26 -0.81 5.14
C ALA A 29 10.24 0.69 4.80
N ARG A 30 10.55 1.05 3.53
CA ARG A 30 10.52 2.44 3.04
C ARG A 30 9.09 2.97 3.01
N GLN A 31 8.15 2.22 2.45
CA GLN A 31 6.74 2.60 2.38
C GLN A 31 6.14 2.83 3.77
N TYR A 32 6.38 1.92 4.72
CA TYR A 32 5.88 2.08 6.09
C TYR A 32 6.47 3.31 6.78
N ALA A 33 7.77 3.59 6.60
CA ALA A 33 8.38 4.80 7.13
C ALA A 33 7.73 6.07 6.55
N ALA A 34 7.47 6.10 5.24
CA ALA A 34 6.76 7.21 4.59
C ALA A 34 5.32 7.36 5.11
N MET A 35 4.57 6.26 5.22
CA MET A 35 3.22 6.25 5.79
C MET A 35 3.19 6.79 7.22
N HIS A 36 4.12 6.36 8.09
CA HIS A 36 4.17 6.83 9.48
C HIS A 36 4.45 8.33 9.55
N ARG A 37 5.38 8.85 8.74
CA ARG A 37 5.65 10.30 8.66
C ARG A 37 4.43 11.08 8.17
N PHE A 38 3.78 10.59 7.12
CA PHE A 38 2.56 11.19 6.58
C PHE A 38 1.45 11.26 7.64
N ILE A 39 1.17 10.14 8.32
CA ILE A 39 0.13 10.05 9.35
C ILE A 39 0.45 10.97 10.53
N SER A 40 1.70 10.97 10.99
CA SER A 40 2.16 11.84 12.08
C SER A 40 1.93 13.31 11.74
N ALA A 41 2.36 13.76 10.56
CA ALA A 41 2.20 15.14 10.11
C ALA A 41 0.72 15.50 9.90
N ARG A 42 -0.05 14.64 9.24
CA ARG A 42 -1.45 14.93 8.87
C ARG A 42 -2.40 14.97 10.06
N LEU A 43 -2.14 14.13 11.07
CA LEU A 43 -3.01 13.96 12.24
C LEU A 43 -2.44 14.57 13.53
N GLY A 44 -1.22 15.13 13.51
CA GLY A 44 -0.56 15.69 14.69
C GLY A 44 -0.20 14.64 15.75
N LEU A 45 0.13 13.42 15.32
CA LEU A 45 0.41 12.28 16.19
C LEU A 45 1.91 12.10 16.43
N SER A 46 2.29 11.53 17.57
CA SER A 46 3.67 11.07 17.79
C SER A 46 4.04 9.94 16.81
N PRO A 47 5.33 9.66 16.58
CA PRO A 47 5.76 8.53 15.74
C PRO A 47 5.14 7.19 16.17
N GLU A 48 5.09 6.91 17.47
CA GLU A 48 4.53 5.67 18.02
C GLU A 48 3.02 5.59 17.79
N GLN A 49 2.32 6.71 17.98
CA GLN A 49 0.88 6.81 17.69
C GLN A 49 0.60 6.64 16.20
N ALA A 50 1.45 7.16 15.31
CA ALA A 50 1.29 6.99 13.87
C ALA A 50 1.45 5.52 13.43
N VAL A 51 2.38 4.77 14.04
CA VAL A 51 2.53 3.33 13.82
C VAL A 51 1.27 2.57 14.22
N ALA A 52 0.77 2.83 15.44
CA ALA A 52 -0.46 2.22 15.94
C ALA A 52 -1.65 2.56 15.02
N ARG A 53 -1.77 3.84 14.65
CA ARG A 53 -2.86 4.33 13.81
C ARG A 53 -2.85 3.71 12.41
N ARG A 54 -1.67 3.57 11.78
CA ARG A 54 -1.53 2.87 10.50
C ARG A 54 -2.07 1.44 10.58
N ARG A 55 -1.71 0.72 11.65
CA ARG A 55 -2.16 -0.67 11.87
C ARG A 55 -3.67 -0.76 12.06
N GLU A 56 -4.26 0.14 12.84
CA GLU A 56 -5.71 0.22 13.04
C GLU A 56 -6.46 0.45 11.72
N LEU A 57 -6.02 1.45 10.95
CA LEU A 57 -6.62 1.79 9.66
C LEU A 57 -6.55 0.62 8.68
N PHE A 58 -5.39 -0.04 8.61
CA PHE A 58 -5.22 -1.23 7.78
C PHE A 58 -6.17 -2.37 8.18
N LEU A 59 -6.26 -2.69 9.48
CA LEU A 59 -7.13 -3.76 9.96
C LEU A 59 -8.62 -3.47 9.75
N ALA A 60 -9.04 -2.20 9.85
CA ALA A 60 -10.43 -1.81 9.70
C ALA A 60 -10.88 -1.67 8.22
N HIS A 61 -9.98 -1.25 7.33
CA HIS A 61 -10.34 -0.84 5.96
C HIS A 61 -9.66 -1.65 4.85
N GLY A 62 -8.79 -2.60 5.21
CA GLY A 62 -7.99 -3.39 4.27
C GLY A 62 -6.78 -2.64 3.68
N THR A 63 -6.79 -1.30 3.67
CA THR A 63 -5.61 -0.49 3.34
C THR A 63 -5.55 0.76 4.23
N THR A 64 -4.33 1.19 4.55
CA THR A 64 -4.10 2.43 5.33
C THR A 64 -4.65 3.66 4.59
N GLY A 65 -4.37 3.78 3.29
CA GLY A 65 -4.78 4.93 2.49
C GLY A 65 -6.30 5.08 2.43
N PHE A 66 -7.03 3.98 2.19
CA PHE A 66 -8.50 4.03 2.21
C PHE A 66 -9.05 4.39 3.58
N GLY A 67 -8.45 3.89 4.66
CA GLY A 67 -8.81 4.30 6.01
C GLY A 67 -8.60 5.79 6.26
N LEU A 68 -7.47 6.36 5.81
CA LEU A 68 -7.20 7.80 5.91
C LEU A 68 -8.21 8.64 5.13
N TYR A 69 -8.55 8.22 3.92
CA TYR A 69 -9.59 8.86 3.12
C TYR A 69 -10.95 8.83 3.84
N ARG A 70 -11.37 7.65 4.30
CA ARG A 70 -12.70 7.45 4.91
C ARG A 70 -12.87 8.16 6.24
N GLU A 71 -11.85 8.15 7.10
CA GLU A 71 -11.97 8.66 8.47
C GLU A 71 -11.48 10.09 8.63
N HIS A 72 -10.53 10.54 7.81
CA HIS A 72 -9.87 11.84 7.97
C HIS A 72 -9.97 12.74 6.72
N GLY A 73 -10.62 12.28 5.65
CA GLY A 73 -10.78 13.06 4.42
C GLY A 73 -9.46 13.33 3.69
N VAL A 74 -8.46 12.47 3.90
CA VAL A 74 -7.17 12.56 3.18
C VAL A 74 -7.40 12.29 1.70
N ASP A 75 -6.80 13.12 0.85
CA ASP A 75 -6.78 12.88 -0.59
C ASP A 75 -5.86 11.68 -0.89
N LEU A 76 -6.37 10.69 -1.63
CA LEU A 76 -5.62 9.47 -1.93
C LEU A 76 -4.45 9.73 -2.88
N HIS A 77 -4.58 10.69 -3.79
CA HIS A 77 -3.49 11.05 -4.70
C HIS A 77 -2.31 11.63 -3.92
N GLU A 78 -2.58 12.61 -3.04
CA GLU A 78 -1.56 13.19 -2.14
C GLU A 78 -0.89 12.10 -1.29
N PHE A 79 -1.67 11.17 -0.75
CA PHE A 79 -1.13 10.05 0.03
C PHE A 79 -0.20 9.16 -0.82
N PHE A 80 -0.63 8.76 -2.02
CA PHE A 80 0.15 7.85 -2.86
C PHE A 80 1.40 8.51 -3.44
N GLU A 81 1.37 9.79 -3.78
CA GLU A 81 2.56 10.55 -4.18
C GLU A 81 3.65 10.50 -3.11
N VAL A 82 3.27 10.52 -1.83
CA VAL A 82 4.23 10.46 -0.72
C VAL A 82 4.72 9.05 -0.44
N VAL A 83 3.83 8.05 -0.51
CA VAL A 83 4.14 6.69 -0.04
C VAL A 83 4.67 5.75 -1.12
N GLN A 84 4.45 6.09 -2.40
CA GLN A 84 4.88 5.30 -3.56
C GLN A 84 5.93 6.04 -4.40
N ASP A 85 6.69 6.94 -3.80
CA ASP A 85 7.85 7.54 -4.45
C ASP A 85 8.78 6.42 -4.98
N ASP A 86 9.00 6.43 -6.29
CA ASP A 86 9.73 5.41 -7.03
C ASP A 86 11.23 5.74 -7.16
N ALA A 87 11.66 6.88 -6.61
CA ALA A 87 13.07 7.21 -6.49
C ALA A 87 13.84 6.06 -5.82
N GLU A 88 14.97 5.67 -6.42
CA GLU A 88 15.87 4.63 -5.91
C GLU A 88 15.25 3.22 -5.89
N LEU A 89 14.11 2.97 -6.58
CA LEU A 89 13.58 1.60 -6.71
C LEU A 89 14.55 0.66 -7.43
N GLU A 90 15.26 1.16 -8.44
CA GLU A 90 16.24 0.38 -9.20
C GLU A 90 17.31 -0.25 -8.30
N ASP A 91 17.71 0.43 -7.23
CA ASP A 91 18.72 -0.05 -6.27
C ASP A 91 18.22 -1.21 -5.40
N LEU A 92 16.91 -1.43 -5.34
CA LEU A 92 16.26 -2.49 -4.56
C LEU A 92 15.94 -3.74 -5.38
N VAL A 93 16.18 -3.72 -6.70
CA VAL A 93 15.85 -4.85 -7.58
C VAL A 93 16.97 -5.88 -7.59
N GLU A 94 16.70 -7.04 -7.00
CA GLU A 94 17.57 -8.21 -7.08
C GLU A 94 17.03 -9.23 -8.10
N TRP A 95 17.70 -9.34 -9.25
CA TRP A 95 17.36 -10.32 -10.27
C TRP A 95 17.83 -11.72 -9.88
N HIS A 96 16.89 -12.63 -9.74
CA HIS A 96 17.18 -14.05 -9.56
C HIS A 96 16.95 -14.77 -10.89
N ALA A 97 18.03 -15.25 -11.53
CA ALA A 97 17.91 -16.11 -12.70
C ALA A 97 17.34 -17.48 -12.27
N ALA A 98 16.36 -17.97 -13.04
CA ALA A 98 15.75 -19.28 -12.86
C ALA A 98 16.69 -20.43 -13.25
#